data_AF-A0AAW4U982-F1
#
_entry.id   AF-A0AAW4U982-F1
#
_cell.length_a   1.000
_cell.length_b   1.000
_cell.length_c   1.000
_cell.angle_alpha   90.00
_cell.angle_beta   90.00
_cell.angle_gamma   90.00
#
_symmetry.space_group_name_H-M   'P 1'
#
loop_
_entity.id
_entity.type
_entity.pdbx_description
1 polymer ?
#
loop_
_entity_poly.entity_id
_entity_poly.type
_entity_poly.pdbx_seq_one_letter_code
_entity_poly.pdbx_strand_id
1 'polypeptide(L)'
;MNKKTFNFELKDTMSPEEVIIESGKKIAECTNDMVICNVDVYEGQTKSYVKKNNLWATTEAFNKVEETVDIQDVLGEQSGIDNKFEVFLSVKGLEYYKYRIMFLRYGAIAYPVEVVLNEDIAEAYNGKKQYIYDVDSMEELKTMFETIINTDFCTNLIQSLIYESMRQSRKDKSEN
;
A
#
# COMPACT_ATOMS: atom_id res chain seq x y z
N MET A 1 35.90 -12.10 12.59
CA MET A 1 34.88 -11.05 12.83
C MET A 1 35.28 -10.25 14.06
N ASN A 2 35.24 -8.92 13.98
CA ASN A 2 35.54 -8.05 15.13
C ASN A 2 34.23 -7.62 15.79
N LYS A 3 34.11 -7.82 17.10
CA LYS A 3 32.89 -7.51 17.87
C LYS A 3 32.52 -6.01 17.80
N LYS A 4 33.50 -5.13 17.56
CA LYS A 4 33.29 -3.67 17.43
C LYS A 4 32.71 -3.24 16.08
N THR A 5 32.57 -4.15 15.12
CA THR A 5 32.00 -3.86 13.80
C THR A 5 30.46 -3.92 13.79
N PHE A 6 29.86 -4.58 14.77
CA PHE A 6 28.40 -4.77 14.82
C PHE A 6 27.76 -3.71 15.71
N ASN A 7 26.77 -3.00 15.17
CA ASN A 7 25.86 -2.19 15.95
C ASN A 7 24.69 -3.08 16.41
N PHE A 8 24.30 -2.95 17.68
CA PHE A 8 23.18 -3.69 18.28
C PHE A 8 21.98 -2.78 18.58
N GLU A 9 22.06 -1.51 18.19
CA GLU A 9 20.91 -0.61 18.19
C GLU A 9 19.95 -1.02 17.07
N LEU A 10 18.69 -1.22 17.44
CA LEU A 10 17.62 -1.57 16.50
C LEU A 10 17.31 -0.33 15.64
N LYS A 11 17.67 -0.39 14.34
CA LYS A 11 17.45 0.72 13.40
C LYS A 11 15.98 0.81 12.98
N ASP A 12 15.39 -0.32 12.61
CA ASP A 12 13.99 -0.43 12.20
C ASP A 12 13.19 -1.03 13.35
N THR A 13 12.52 -0.17 14.11
CA THR A 13 11.81 -0.56 15.35
C THR A 13 10.37 -0.99 15.10
N MET A 14 9.85 -0.75 13.89
CA MET A 14 8.46 -1.01 13.52
C MET A 14 8.38 -1.75 12.18
N SER A 15 7.43 -2.67 12.09
CA SER A 15 7.07 -3.34 10.84
C SER A 15 6.43 -2.36 9.83
N PRO A 16 6.43 -2.68 8.52
CA PRO A 16 5.89 -1.78 7.49
C PRO A 16 4.45 -1.35 7.74
N GLU A 17 3.56 -2.27 8.15
CA GLU A 17 2.17 -1.95 8.45
C GLU A 17 2.04 -1.01 9.65
N GLU A 18 2.84 -1.21 10.70
CA GLU A 18 2.83 -0.33 11.89
C GLU A 18 3.27 1.08 11.51
N VAL A 19 4.28 1.23 10.64
CA VAL A 19 4.75 2.53 10.15
C VAL A 19 3.64 3.27 9.42
N ILE A 20 2.91 2.57 8.54
CA ILE A 20 1.80 3.16 7.80
C ILE A 20 0.61 3.48 8.71
N ILE A 21 0.30 2.63 9.70
CA ILE A 21 -0.74 2.89 10.69
C ILE A 21 -0.44 4.18 11.46
N GLU A 22 0.77 4.31 12.02
CA GLU A 22 1.15 5.52 12.77
C GLU A 22 1.16 6.77 11.88
N SER A 23 1.67 6.65 10.65
CA SER A 23 1.71 7.78 9.71
C SER A 23 0.31 8.17 9.23
N GLY A 24 -0.59 7.20 9.06
CA GLY A 24 -1.96 7.39 8.61
C GLY A 24 -2.86 8.11 9.61
N LYS A 25 -2.55 8.07 10.92
CA LYS A 25 -3.30 8.81 11.96
C LYS A 25 -3.40 10.31 11.68
N LYS A 26 -2.33 10.89 11.09
CA LYS A 26 -2.31 12.31 10.71
C LYS A 26 -3.42 12.68 9.73
N ILE A 27 -3.88 11.75 8.89
CA ILE A 27 -4.97 11.99 7.92
C ILE A 27 -6.29 12.16 8.68
N ALA A 28 -6.57 11.29 9.66
CA ALA A 28 -7.76 11.43 10.49
C ALA A 28 -7.74 12.74 11.28
N GLU A 29 -6.60 13.09 11.90
CA GLU A 29 -6.42 14.33 12.64
C GLU A 29 -6.68 15.57 11.76
N CYS A 30 -6.09 15.63 10.57
CA CYS A 30 -6.24 16.76 9.65
C CYS A 30 -7.64 16.87 9.03
N THR A 31 -8.39 15.77 8.97
CA THR A 31 -9.72 15.72 8.35
C THR A 31 -10.88 15.69 9.35
N ASN A 32 -10.62 15.92 10.64
CA ASN A 32 -11.60 15.82 11.72
C ASN A 32 -12.33 14.47 11.73
N ASP A 33 -11.58 13.38 11.59
CA ASP A 33 -12.06 12.00 11.55
C ASP A 33 -13.07 11.70 10.42
N MET A 34 -13.13 12.56 9.39
CA MET A 34 -13.98 12.34 8.22
C MET A 34 -13.39 11.32 7.26
N VAL A 35 -12.05 11.29 7.16
CA VAL A 35 -11.30 10.35 6.33
C VAL A 35 -10.31 9.60 7.22
N ILE A 36 -10.37 8.28 7.18
CA ILE A 36 -9.53 7.39 7.99
C ILE A 36 -8.67 6.57 7.04
N CYS A 37 -7.37 6.49 7.33
CA CYS A 37 -6.46 5.57 6.65
C CYS A 37 -6.45 4.24 7.40
N ASN A 38 -6.75 3.15 6.68
CA ASN A 38 -6.81 1.80 7.24
C ASN A 38 -5.72 0.93 6.60
N VAL A 39 -5.22 -0.01 7.39
CA VAL A 39 -4.28 -1.04 6.95
C VAL A 39 -4.87 -2.39 7.34
N ASP A 40 -5.33 -3.15 6.36
CA ASP A 40 -5.95 -4.45 6.56
C ASP A 40 -5.06 -5.56 5.97
N VAL A 41 -5.08 -6.75 6.58
CA VAL A 41 -4.48 -7.95 5.99
C VAL A 41 -5.15 -8.24 4.65
N TYR A 42 -4.35 -8.56 3.64
CA TYR A 42 -4.80 -8.78 2.28
C TYR A 42 -4.45 -10.18 1.78
N GLU A 43 -5.47 -11.01 1.56
CA GLU A 43 -5.28 -12.39 1.06
C GLU A 43 -5.30 -12.50 -0.47
N GLY A 44 -5.48 -11.38 -1.19
CA GLY A 44 -5.59 -11.38 -2.65
C GLY A 44 -4.25 -11.24 -3.39
N GLN A 45 -4.32 -11.15 -4.72
CA GLN A 45 -3.16 -10.83 -5.54
C GLN A 45 -2.89 -9.32 -5.51
N THR A 46 -1.68 -8.92 -5.11
CA THR A 46 -1.29 -7.51 -4.99
C THR A 46 -1.03 -6.84 -6.36
N LYS A 47 -1.08 -7.62 -7.45
CA LYS A 47 -0.83 -7.18 -8.83
C LYS A 47 -2.04 -7.48 -9.72
N SER A 48 -2.29 -6.64 -10.73
CA SER A 48 -3.36 -6.83 -11.72
C SER A 48 -3.14 -8.12 -12.51
N TYR A 49 -4.13 -9.02 -12.50
CA TYR A 49 -4.09 -10.28 -13.25
C TYR A 49 -5.21 -10.36 -14.29
N VAL A 50 -4.93 -11.01 -15.42
CA VAL A 50 -5.94 -11.31 -16.43
C VAL A 50 -6.74 -12.53 -15.98
N LYS A 51 -8.03 -12.33 -15.67
CA LYS A 51 -8.96 -13.42 -15.37
C LYS A 51 -9.27 -14.20 -16.65
N LYS A 52 -8.65 -15.37 -16.84
CA LYS A 52 -8.96 -16.25 -17.98
C LYS A 52 -10.34 -16.86 -17.81
N ASN A 53 -11.29 -16.48 -18.65
CA ASN A 53 -12.49 -17.29 -18.88
C ASN A 53 -12.07 -18.56 -19.63
N ASN A 54 -12.43 -19.71 -19.04
CA ASN A 54 -12.03 -21.08 -19.40
C ASN A 54 -12.58 -21.60 -20.75
N LEU A 55 -12.70 -20.80 -21.81
CA LEU A 55 -13.38 -21.27 -23.03
C LEU A 55 -12.69 -21.05 -24.39
N TRP A 56 -11.44 -20.60 -24.45
CA TRP A 56 -10.71 -20.55 -25.73
C TRP A 56 -9.33 -21.16 -25.58
N ALA A 57 -9.33 -22.47 -25.77
CA ALA A 57 -8.14 -23.28 -25.92
C ALA A 57 -7.27 -22.74 -27.06
N THR A 58 -5.95 -22.91 -26.87
CA THR A 58 -4.94 -23.06 -27.92
C THR A 58 -4.76 -21.90 -28.88
N THR A 59 -3.69 -21.15 -28.65
CA THR A 59 -2.42 -21.17 -29.43
C THR A 59 -1.89 -19.74 -29.46
N GLU A 60 -0.58 -19.61 -29.25
CA GLU A 60 0.23 -18.42 -29.55
C GLU A 60 0.31 -17.35 -28.43
N ALA A 61 1.55 -17.08 -28.03
CA ALA A 61 1.97 -15.88 -27.32
C ALA A 61 1.51 -15.68 -25.86
N PHE A 62 1.60 -16.71 -25.03
CA PHE A 62 2.01 -16.46 -23.64
C PHE A 62 3.44 -15.92 -23.70
N ASN A 63 3.57 -14.61 -23.82
CA ASN A 63 4.78 -13.89 -23.42
C ASN A 63 5.11 -14.42 -22.03
N LYS A 64 6.09 -15.33 -21.99
CA LYS A 64 6.86 -15.57 -20.79
C LYS A 64 7.44 -14.21 -20.42
N VAL A 65 6.76 -13.50 -19.53
CA VAL A 65 7.50 -12.72 -18.56
C VAL A 65 8.14 -13.81 -17.71
N GLU A 66 9.35 -14.21 -18.10
CA GLU A 66 10.18 -15.05 -17.24
C GLU A 66 10.43 -14.19 -16.01
N GLU A 67 9.65 -14.43 -14.95
CA GLU A 67 10.01 -14.00 -13.61
C GLU A 67 11.30 -14.76 -13.29
N THR A 68 12.43 -14.07 -13.42
CA THR A 68 13.71 -14.55 -12.90
C THR A 68 13.61 -14.54 -11.40
N VAL A 69 13.16 -15.65 -10.83
CA VAL A 69 13.19 -15.88 -9.38
C VAL A 69 14.65 -16.12 -8.99
N ASP A 70 15.24 -15.21 -8.23
CA ASP A 70 16.56 -15.44 -7.66
C ASP A 70 16.44 -16.55 -6.62
N ILE A 71 17.20 -17.63 -6.81
CA ILE A 71 17.15 -18.79 -5.92
C ILE A 71 17.70 -18.46 -4.52
N GLN A 72 18.48 -17.38 -4.37
CA GLN A 72 18.94 -16.92 -3.07
C GLN A 72 17.79 -16.34 -2.23
N ASP A 73 16.81 -15.68 -2.85
CA ASP A 73 15.63 -15.15 -2.16
C ASP A 73 14.76 -16.29 -1.62
N VAL A 74 14.59 -17.34 -2.43
CA VAL A 74 13.82 -18.54 -2.06
C VAL A 74 14.51 -19.36 -0.97
N LEU A 75 15.84 -19.39 -0.94
CA LEU A 75 16.60 -20.12 0.08
C LEU A 75 16.75 -19.34 1.40
N GLY A 76 16.60 -18.01 1.38
CA GLY A 76 16.60 -17.15 2.56
C GLY A 76 15.30 -17.23 3.39
N GLU A 77 14.16 -17.46 2.74
CA GLU A 77 12.85 -17.61 3.41
C GLU A 77 12.62 -19.05 3.92
N GLN A 78 13.15 -19.37 5.10
CA GLN A 78 12.94 -20.68 5.72
C GLN A 78 11.53 -20.90 6.29
N SER A 79 10.73 -19.83 6.46
CA SER A 79 9.46 -19.87 7.19
C SER A 79 8.19 -19.82 6.32
N GLY A 80 8.31 -19.52 5.02
CA GLY A 80 7.17 -19.35 4.12
C GLY A 80 6.18 -18.25 4.54
N ILE A 81 6.65 -17.28 5.35
CA ILE A 81 5.86 -16.14 5.81
C ILE A 81 5.77 -15.14 4.65
N ASP A 82 4.55 -14.83 4.22
CA ASP A 82 4.24 -13.86 3.17
C ASP A 82 3.20 -12.88 3.73
N ASN A 83 3.67 -11.79 4.34
CA ASN A 83 2.81 -10.78 4.92
C ASN A 83 2.35 -9.82 3.82
N LYS A 84 1.04 -9.65 3.70
CA LYS A 84 0.41 -8.79 2.69
C LYS A 84 -0.64 -7.90 3.34
N PHE A 85 -0.56 -6.61 3.04
CA PHE A 85 -1.48 -5.62 3.56
C PHE A 85 -2.01 -4.71 2.46
N GLU A 86 -3.26 -4.29 2.60
CA GLU A 86 -3.91 -3.28 1.79
C GLU A 86 -4.01 -1.98 2.60
N VAL A 87 -3.54 -0.88 2.01
CA VAL A 87 -3.65 0.46 2.58
C VAL A 87 -4.71 1.24 1.80
N PHE A 88 -5.76 1.69 2.47
CA PHE A 88 -6.87 2.39 1.83
C PHE A 88 -7.50 3.46 2.73
N LEU A 89 -8.10 4.47 2.10
CA LEU A 89 -8.90 5.47 2.80
C LEU A 89 -10.37 5.04 2.82
N SER A 90 -11.00 5.19 3.99
CA SER A 90 -12.44 5.11 4.18
C SER A 90 -12.99 6.47 4.59
N VAL A 91 -14.26 6.72 4.26
CA VAL A 91 -14.91 8.00 4.51
C VAL A 91 -16.15 7.80 5.37
N LYS A 92 -16.35 8.67 6.35
CA LYS A 92 -17.55 8.64 7.19
C LYS A 92 -18.82 8.79 6.35
N GLY A 93 -19.76 7.86 6.53
CA GLY A 93 -21.00 7.79 5.74
C GLY A 93 -20.87 7.05 4.40
N LEU A 94 -19.65 6.64 4.01
CA LEU A 94 -19.36 5.81 2.84
C LEU A 94 -18.38 4.68 3.21
N GLU A 95 -18.62 4.04 4.34
CA GLU A 95 -17.72 3.00 4.90
C GLU A 95 -17.61 1.77 3.98
N TYR A 96 -18.58 1.56 3.09
CA TYR A 96 -18.58 0.48 2.12
C TYR A 96 -17.65 0.72 0.91
N TYR A 97 -17.07 1.91 0.76
CA TYR A 97 -16.19 2.24 -0.36
C TYR A 97 -14.74 2.42 0.13
N LYS A 98 -13.82 1.64 -0.44
CA LYS A 98 -12.38 1.70 -0.15
C LYS A 98 -11.63 2.45 -1.25
N TYR A 99 -10.97 3.55 -0.91
CA TYR A 99 -10.04 4.24 -1.81
C TYR A 99 -8.62 3.70 -1.58
N ARG A 100 -8.21 2.71 -2.36
CA ARG A 100 -6.92 2.04 -2.21
C ARG A 100 -5.76 2.95 -2.61
N ILE A 101 -4.79 3.09 -1.71
CA ILE A 101 -3.55 3.82 -1.95
C ILE A 101 -2.46 2.88 -2.47
N MET A 102 -2.20 1.81 -1.71
CA MET A 102 -1.09 0.90 -1.97
C MET A 102 -1.31 -0.48 -1.35
N PHE A 103 -0.49 -1.44 -1.77
CA PHE A 103 -0.25 -2.70 -1.06
C PHE A 103 1.16 -2.73 -0.50
N LEU A 104 1.30 -3.41 0.64
CA LEU A 104 2.59 -3.72 1.25
C LEU A 104 2.77 -5.24 1.20
N ARG A 105 3.95 -5.71 0.86
CA ARG A 105 4.31 -7.13 0.92
C ARG A 105 5.72 -7.31 1.43
N TYR A 106 5.89 -8.15 2.44
CA TYR A 106 7.21 -8.50 2.97
C TYR A 106 7.19 -9.92 3.56
N GLY A 107 8.37 -10.54 3.60
CA GLY A 107 8.54 -11.92 4.02
C GLY A 107 8.71 -12.08 5.54
N ALA A 108 9.57 -13.03 5.92
CA ALA A 108 9.98 -13.24 7.32
C ALA A 108 10.77 -12.04 7.91
N ILE A 109 11.39 -11.25 7.04
CA ILE A 109 12.11 -10.02 7.40
C ILE A 109 11.25 -8.85 6.96
N ALA A 110 11.06 -7.88 7.86
CA ALA A 110 10.22 -6.70 7.66
C ALA A 110 10.68 -5.80 6.50
N TYR A 111 12.00 -5.67 6.30
CA TYR A 111 12.60 -4.85 5.26
C TYR A 111 13.66 -5.65 4.48
N PRO A 112 13.80 -5.44 3.17
CA PRO A 112 13.04 -4.50 2.34
C PRO A 112 11.57 -4.90 2.16
N VAL A 113 10.68 -3.92 1.99
CA VAL A 113 9.24 -4.12 1.74
C VAL A 113 8.90 -3.78 0.30
N GLU A 114 8.15 -4.64 -0.38
CA GLU A 114 7.57 -4.36 -1.70
C GLU A 114 6.32 -3.47 -1.49
N VAL A 115 6.36 -2.27 -2.04
CA VAL A 115 5.25 -1.32 -2.08
C VAL A 115 4.68 -1.27 -3.49
N VAL A 116 3.40 -1.61 -3.63
CA VAL A 116 2.67 -1.55 -4.90
C VAL A 116 1.64 -0.42 -4.84
N LEU A 117 1.94 0.71 -5.47
CA LEU A 117 1.07 1.88 -5.54
C LEU A 117 -0.07 1.69 -6.55
N ASN A 118 -1.17 2.42 -6.34
CA ASN A 118 -2.12 2.70 -7.40
C ASN A 118 -1.44 3.49 -8.54
N GLU A 119 -1.75 3.20 -9.81
CA GLU A 119 -1.11 3.82 -10.98
C GLU A 119 -1.22 5.35 -10.98
N ASP A 120 -2.38 5.91 -10.63
CA ASP A 120 -2.59 7.36 -10.61
C ASP A 120 -1.76 8.03 -9.52
N ILE A 121 -1.62 7.35 -8.37
CA ILE A 121 -0.81 7.82 -7.24
C ILE A 121 0.68 7.69 -7.57
N ALA A 122 1.09 6.62 -8.24
CA ALA A 122 2.45 6.43 -8.70
C ALA A 122 2.85 7.56 -9.67
N GLU A 123 2.00 7.85 -10.66
CA GLU A 123 2.21 8.92 -11.63
C GLU A 123 2.31 10.29 -10.94
N ALA A 124 1.45 10.56 -9.94
CA ALA A 124 1.53 11.77 -9.14
C ALA A 124 2.81 11.87 -8.28
N TYR A 125 3.33 10.74 -7.80
CA TYR A 125 4.51 10.69 -6.92
C TYR A 125 5.83 10.82 -7.68
N ASN A 126 6.01 10.11 -8.80
CA ASN A 126 7.30 10.03 -9.50
C ASN A 126 7.27 10.54 -10.96
N GLY A 127 6.11 11.00 -11.46
CA GLY A 127 5.91 11.42 -12.85
C GLY A 127 6.02 10.29 -13.89
N LYS A 128 5.97 9.04 -13.46
CA LYS A 128 6.13 7.82 -14.27
C LYS A 128 5.09 6.78 -13.85
N LYS A 129 4.88 5.79 -14.71
CA LYS A 129 4.02 4.64 -14.39
C LYS A 129 4.75 3.53 -13.62
N GLN A 130 5.85 3.85 -12.92
CA GLN A 130 6.51 2.88 -12.05
C GLN A 130 5.75 2.85 -10.73
N TYR A 131 5.00 1.79 -10.49
CA TYR A 131 4.13 1.63 -9.33
C TYR A 131 4.63 0.57 -8.33
N ILE A 132 5.74 -0.10 -8.61
CA ILE A 132 6.37 -1.10 -7.71
C ILE A 132 7.70 -0.54 -7.22
N TYR A 133 7.91 -0.63 -5.92
CA TYR A 133 9.10 -0.15 -5.22
C TYR A 133 9.53 -1.15 -4.16
N ASP A 134 10.83 -1.39 -4.07
CA ASP A 134 11.44 -2.04 -2.90
C ASP A 134 11.98 -0.95 -1.98
N VAL A 135 11.53 -0.93 -0.73
CA VAL A 135 11.89 0.09 0.25
C VAL A 135 12.69 -0.54 1.37
N ASP A 136 13.93 -0.09 1.55
CA ASP A 136 14.94 -0.79 2.34
C ASP A 136 14.86 -0.53 3.85
N SER A 137 14.11 0.49 4.28
CA SER A 137 14.05 0.86 5.70
C SER A 137 12.75 1.52 6.15
N MET A 138 12.55 1.52 7.47
CA MET A 138 11.42 2.16 8.14
C MET A 138 11.33 3.66 7.83
N GLU A 139 12.47 4.36 7.84
CA GLU A 139 12.53 5.81 7.58
C GLU A 139 12.18 6.14 6.13
N GLU A 140 12.65 5.33 5.18
CA GLU A 140 12.33 5.50 3.75
C GLU A 140 10.85 5.24 3.49
N LEU A 141 10.27 4.20 4.08
CA LEU A 141 8.83 3.89 3.94
C LEU A 141 7.98 5.02 4.48
N LYS A 142 8.31 5.54 5.66
CA LYS A 142 7.62 6.68 6.26
C LYS A 142 7.70 7.91 5.35
N THR A 143 8.90 8.23 4.87
CA THR A 143 9.13 9.39 4.00
C THR A 143 8.37 9.26 2.68
N MET A 144 8.38 8.06 2.08
CA MET A 144 7.62 7.75 0.88
C MET A 144 6.12 7.97 1.10
N PHE A 145 5.56 7.39 2.17
CA PHE A 145 4.13 7.55 2.48
C PHE A 145 3.74 9.01 2.74
N GLU A 146 4.52 9.73 3.55
CA GLU A 146 4.27 11.16 3.82
C GLU A 146 4.36 11.99 2.54
N THR A 147 5.30 11.69 1.63
CA THR A 147 5.41 12.39 0.35
C THR A 147 4.17 12.14 -0.52
N ILE A 148 3.74 10.88 -0.63
CA ILE A 148 2.55 10.48 -1.40
C ILE A 148 1.30 11.23 -0.93
N ILE A 149 1.02 11.20 0.37
CA ILE A 149 -0.19 11.81 0.93
C ILE A 149 -0.20 13.32 0.76
N ASN A 150 0.97 13.97 0.75
CA ASN A 150 1.11 15.41 0.56
C ASN A 150 1.19 15.83 -0.92
N THR A 151 1.03 14.92 -1.88
CA THR A 151 0.88 15.31 -3.29
C THR A 151 -0.42 16.07 -3.52
N ASP A 152 -0.44 16.96 -4.53
CA ASP A 152 -1.66 17.67 -4.94
C ASP A 152 -2.77 16.68 -5.33
N PHE A 153 -2.41 15.55 -5.93
CA PHE A 153 -3.35 14.49 -6.29
C PHE A 153 -4.06 13.92 -5.05
N CYS A 154 -3.30 13.46 -4.05
CA CYS A 154 -3.87 12.90 -2.83
C CYS A 154 -4.64 13.95 -2.02
N THR A 155 -4.17 15.20 -1.98
CA THR A 155 -4.86 16.31 -1.31
C THR A 155 -6.22 16.56 -1.96
N ASN A 156 -6.27 16.64 -3.29
CA ASN A 156 -7.53 16.80 -4.03
C ASN A 156 -8.46 15.60 -3.85
N LEU A 157 -7.92 14.38 -3.87
CA LEU A 157 -8.68 13.17 -3.60
C LEU A 157 -9.34 13.23 -2.22
N ILE A 158 -8.57 13.46 -1.15
CA ILE A 158 -9.07 13.59 0.22
C ILE A 158 -10.13 14.69 0.31
N GLN A 159 -9.92 15.85 -0.33
CA GLN A 159 -10.91 16.92 -0.34
C GLN A 159 -12.22 16.51 -1.02
N SER A 160 -12.16 15.77 -2.13
CA SER A 160 -13.34 15.20 -2.78
C SER A 160 -14.06 14.20 -1.88
N LEU A 161 -13.31 13.37 -1.14
CA LEU A 161 -13.87 12.42 -0.16
C LEU A 161 -14.66 13.14 0.93
N ILE A 162 -14.10 14.23 1.48
CA ILE A 162 -14.76 15.07 2.48
C ILE A 162 -16.07 15.63 1.93
N TYR A 163 -16.08 16.14 0.70
CA TYR A 163 -17.31 16.67 0.10
C TYR A 163 -18.39 15.60 -0.05
N GLU A 164 -18.04 14.39 -0.46
CA GLU A 164 -18.98 13.28 -0.55
C GLU A 164 -19.55 12.90 0.82
N SER A 165 -18.70 12.83 1.87
CA SER A 165 -19.16 12.62 3.25
C SER A 165 -20.21 13.66 3.68
N MET A 166 -19.94 14.94 3.38
CA MET A 166 -20.88 16.03 3.70
C MET A 166 -22.18 15.92 2.90
N ARG A 167 -22.12 15.50 1.63
CA ARG A 167 -23.32 15.30 0.80
C ARG A 167 -24.20 14.19 1.35
N GLN A 168 -23.62 13.05 1.74
CA GLN A 168 -24.38 11.93 2.32
C GLN A 168 -25.01 12.35 3.65
N SER A 169 -24.23 12.99 4.53
CA SER A 169 -24.72 13.48 5.82
C SER A 169 -25.90 14.46 5.70
N ARG A 170 -26.03 15.17 4.57
CA ARG A 170 -27.18 16.04 4.29
C ARG A 170 -28.40 15.27 3.79
N LYS A 171 -28.21 14.24 2.97
CA LYS A 171 -29.32 13.37 2.49
C LYS A 171 -29.98 12.64 3.66
N ASP A 172 -29.18 12.07 4.55
CA ASP A 172 -29.67 11.34 5.73
C ASP A 172 -30.49 12.23 6.68
N LYS A 173 -30.20 13.55 6.70
CA LYS A 173 -30.95 14.55 7.48
C LYS A 173 -32.21 15.05 6.79
N SER A 174 -32.34 14.90 5.47
CA SER A 174 -33.55 15.26 4.74
C SER A 174 -34.58 14.13 4.63
N GLU A 175 -34.15 12.89 4.90
CA GLU A 175 -34.98 11.69 4.88
C GLU A 175 -35.50 11.27 6.27
N ASN A 176 -35.13 12.02 7.32
CA ASN A 176 -35.69 11.92 8.68
C ASN A 176 -36.48 13.20 9.03
#